data_AF-A0A952RC21-F1
#
_entry.id   AF-A0A952RC21-F1
#
_cell.length_a   1.000
_cell.length_b   1.000
_cell.length_c   1.000
_cell.angle_alpha   90.00
_cell.angle_beta   90.00
_cell.angle_gamma   90.00
#
_symmetry.space_group_name_H-M   'P 1'
#
loop_
_entity.id
_entity.type
_entity.pdbx_description
1 polymer ?
#
loop_
_entity_poly.entity_id
_entity_poly.type
_entity_poly.pdbx_seq_one_letter_code
_entity_poly.pdbx_strand_id
1 'polypeptide(L)'
;MNEEHPAAHLQESVAALRRRATFAVVGLAAAMLARGIDLVLREWSIVLLEPVRASGEAASPELLAQLTTADATIDAIVVAVTVTFVVTGFFFIRWMHRLVALTRALGATIPWTPSQAGWAFIIPFISLVRPYQVLSSTRAALEPENVAPPAPRVDPSAQGDYRSTAFIVPAPAQRLPAALIGLWWGAFLVLSLGGRLLPKDMSTVDKVVSAYQMSMFVDAAALVAGALAITVVRGLTARLEERFRRIRASTPEALAAQGIELGA
;
A
#
# COMPACT_ATOMS: atom_id res chain seq x y z
N MET A 1 -39.87 -0.27 17.74
CA MET A 1 -39.25 -0.99 16.61
C MET A 1 -37.86 -0.39 16.41
N ASN A 2 -36.79 -1.16 16.57
CA ASN A 2 -35.44 -0.69 16.24
C ASN A 2 -35.30 -0.74 14.73
N GLU A 3 -35.59 0.37 14.04
CA GLU A 3 -35.25 0.48 12.63
C GLU A 3 -33.73 0.33 12.48
N GLU A 4 -33.30 -0.69 11.73
CA GLU A 4 -31.88 -0.88 11.46
C GLU A 4 -31.36 0.32 10.67
N HIS A 5 -30.30 0.95 11.20
CA HIS A 5 -29.67 2.10 10.54
C HIS A 5 -29.31 1.75 9.09
N PRO A 6 -29.63 2.59 8.07
CA PRO A 6 -29.48 2.26 6.65
C PRO A 6 -28.09 1.72 6.27
N ALA A 7 -27.01 2.28 6.84
CA ALA A 7 -25.64 1.79 6.62
C ALA A 7 -25.32 0.39 7.22
N ALA A 8 -26.22 -0.28 7.94
CA ALA A 8 -25.97 -1.60 8.55
C ALA A 8 -25.50 -2.64 7.53
N HIS A 9 -26.12 -2.66 6.34
CA HIS A 9 -25.78 -3.61 5.27
C HIS A 9 -24.33 -3.46 4.76
N LEU A 10 -23.68 -2.32 4.98
CA LEU A 10 -22.28 -2.09 4.56
C LEU A 10 -21.25 -2.70 5.52
N GLN A 11 -21.65 -3.12 6.73
CA GLN A 11 -20.74 -3.60 7.76
C GLN A 11 -19.87 -4.77 7.29
N GLU A 12 -20.47 -5.76 6.62
CA GLU A 12 -19.75 -6.91 6.08
C GLU A 12 -18.75 -6.50 5.00
N SER A 13 -19.13 -5.53 4.17
CA SER A 13 -18.27 -5.02 3.10
C SER A 13 -17.08 -4.23 3.63
N VAL A 14 -17.27 -3.44 4.70
CA VAL A 14 -16.18 -2.75 5.40
C VAL A 14 -15.22 -3.77 6.05
N ALA A 15 -15.75 -4.81 6.69
CA ALA A 15 -14.92 -5.89 7.23
C ALA A 15 -14.15 -6.64 6.13
N ALA A 16 -14.77 -6.87 4.97
CA ALA A 16 -14.11 -7.48 3.82
C ALA A 16 -13.01 -6.58 3.24
N LEU A 17 -13.20 -5.25 3.22
CA LEU A 17 -12.15 -4.30 2.83
C LEU A 17 -10.93 -4.42 3.75
N ARG A 18 -11.14 -4.45 5.08
CA ARG A 18 -10.06 -4.61 6.07
C ARG A 18 -9.26 -5.88 5.85
N ARG A 19 -9.93 -7.01 5.60
CA ARG A 19 -9.25 -8.29 5.29
C ARG A 19 -8.37 -8.16 4.04
N ARG A 20 -8.89 -7.54 2.97
CA ARG A 20 -8.13 -7.32 1.73
C ARG A 20 -6.95 -6.35 1.92
N ALA A 21 -7.13 -5.30 2.71
CA ALA A 21 -6.06 -4.39 3.09
C ALA A 21 -4.94 -5.15 3.83
N THR A 22 -5.32 -6.07 4.71
CA THR A 22 -4.36 -6.93 5.44
C THR A 22 -3.57 -7.82 4.48
N PHE A 23 -4.23 -8.49 3.53
CA PHE A 23 -3.53 -9.28 2.50
C PHE A 23 -2.56 -8.44 1.66
N ALA A 24 -2.97 -7.24 1.24
CA ALA A 24 -2.08 -6.33 0.50
C ALA A 24 -0.87 -5.89 1.35
N VAL A 25 -1.08 -5.57 2.63
CA VAL A 25 0.00 -5.20 3.56
C VAL A 25 0.96 -6.36 3.82
N VAL A 26 0.45 -7.57 4.05
CA VAL A 26 1.28 -8.76 4.24
C VAL A 26 2.09 -9.07 2.98
N GLY A 27 1.47 -8.99 1.81
CA GLY A 27 2.16 -9.17 0.53
C GLY A 27 3.27 -8.13 0.31
N LEU A 28 3.01 -6.85 0.60
CA LEU A 28 4.02 -5.79 0.54
C LEU A 28 5.17 -6.04 1.53
N ALA A 29 4.87 -6.44 2.76
CA ALA A 29 5.89 -6.76 3.76
C ALA A 29 6.73 -7.98 3.37
N ALA A 30 6.12 -9.02 2.80
CA ALA A 30 6.82 -10.19 2.29
C ALA A 30 7.73 -9.82 1.10
N ALA A 31 7.25 -8.98 0.18
CA ALA A 31 8.06 -8.47 -0.92
C ALA A 31 9.26 -7.66 -0.41
N MET A 32 9.06 -6.81 0.61
CA MET A 32 10.15 -6.07 1.25
C MET A 32 11.17 -7.00 1.90
N LEU A 33 10.73 -8.04 2.62
CA LEU A 33 11.63 -9.02 3.22
C LEU A 33 12.48 -9.73 2.15
N ALA A 34 11.85 -10.20 1.08
CA ALA A 34 12.55 -10.86 -0.02
C ALA A 34 13.58 -9.95 -0.69
N ARG A 35 13.27 -8.65 -0.85
CA ARG A 35 14.21 -7.64 -1.34
C ARG A 35 15.38 -7.39 -0.39
N GLY A 36 15.13 -7.41 0.92
CA GLY A 36 16.19 -7.32 1.93
C GLY A 36 17.17 -8.48 1.83
N ILE A 37 16.67 -9.70 1.58
CA ILE A 37 17.50 -10.89 1.37
C ILE A 37 18.30 -10.76 0.05
N ASP A 38 17.67 -10.34 -1.04
CA ASP A 38 18.34 -10.11 -2.34
C ASP A 38 19.51 -9.14 -2.20
N LEU A 39 19.33 -8.04 -1.44
CA LEU A 39 20.37 -7.04 -1.21
C LEU A 39 21.59 -7.63 -0.49
N VAL A 40 21.39 -8.47 0.52
CA VAL A 40 22.48 -9.15 1.24
C VAL A 40 23.22 -10.12 0.33
N LEU A 41 22.50 -10.87 -0.51
CA LEU A 41 23.12 -11.82 -1.43
C LEU A 41 23.93 -11.14 -2.52
N ARG A 42 23.43 -10.03 -3.08
CA ARG A 42 24.19 -9.24 -4.07
C ARG A 42 25.47 -8.68 -3.49
N GLU A 43 25.42 -8.15 -2.27
CA GLU A 43 26.62 -7.66 -1.58
C GLU A 43 27.63 -8.80 -1.39
N TRP A 44 27.17 -9.98 -0.96
CA TRP A 44 28.03 -11.16 -0.86
C TRP A 44 28.64 -11.57 -2.21
N SER A 45 27.88 -11.55 -3.30
CA SER A 45 28.40 -11.85 -4.64
C SER A 45 29.44 -10.82 -5.10
N ILE A 46 29.30 -9.53 -4.77
CA ILE A 46 30.32 -8.51 -5.06
C ILE A 46 31.63 -8.86 -4.33
N VAL A 47 31.55 -9.23 -3.06
CA VAL A 47 32.73 -9.64 -2.27
C VAL A 47 33.42 -10.87 -2.89
N LEU A 48 32.66 -11.84 -3.42
CA LEU A 48 33.21 -13.00 -4.12
C LEU A 48 33.88 -12.67 -5.45
N LEU A 49 33.46 -11.60 -6.13
CA LEU A 49 34.01 -11.18 -7.42
C LEU A 49 35.29 -10.34 -7.27
N GLU A 50 35.54 -9.74 -6.11
CA GLU A 50 36.68 -8.85 -5.88
C GLU A 50 38.05 -9.52 -6.13
N PRO A 51 38.30 -10.79 -5.73
CA PRO A 51 39.55 -11.47 -6.05
C PRO A 51 39.79 -11.64 -7.56
N VAL A 52 38.74 -12.00 -8.32
CA VAL A 52 38.80 -12.17 -9.79
C VAL A 52 39.07 -10.82 -10.45
N ARG A 53 38.43 -9.77 -9.93
CA ARG A 53 38.62 -8.41 -10.39
C ARG A 53 40.04 -7.90 -10.16
N ALA A 54 40.62 -8.21 -9.00
CA ALA A 54 41.96 -7.76 -8.61
C ALA A 54 43.08 -8.53 -9.32
N SER A 55 42.93 -9.85 -9.51
CA SER A 55 43.96 -10.67 -10.17
C SER A 55 43.93 -10.58 -11.70
N GLY A 56 42.75 -10.32 -12.29
CA GLY A 56 42.54 -10.43 -13.73
C GLY A 56 42.65 -11.87 -14.27
N GLU A 57 42.81 -12.84 -13.37
CA GLU A 57 42.90 -14.27 -13.70
C GLU A 57 41.52 -14.92 -13.70
N ALA A 58 41.42 -16.05 -14.40
CA ALA A 58 40.19 -16.85 -14.39
C ALA A 58 39.86 -17.33 -12.98
N ALA A 59 38.57 -17.36 -12.64
CA ALA A 59 38.10 -17.84 -11.35
C ALA A 59 38.53 -19.30 -11.11
N SER A 60 38.96 -19.60 -9.89
CA SER A 60 39.24 -20.98 -9.49
C SER A 60 37.98 -21.85 -9.59
N PRO A 61 38.10 -23.18 -9.79
CA PRO A 61 36.93 -24.06 -9.87
C PRO A 61 36.01 -23.97 -8.65
N GLU A 62 36.59 -23.79 -7.45
CA GLU A 62 35.84 -23.62 -6.21
C GLU A 62 35.07 -22.29 -6.19
N LEU A 63 35.70 -21.19 -6.59
CA LEU A 63 35.04 -19.89 -6.67
C LEU A 63 33.91 -19.91 -7.72
N LEU A 64 34.14 -20.56 -8.85
CA LEU A 64 33.11 -20.72 -9.89
C LEU A 64 31.88 -21.47 -9.36
N ALA A 65 32.07 -22.51 -8.55
CA ALA A 65 30.97 -23.24 -7.90
C ALA A 65 30.19 -22.36 -6.90
N GLN A 66 30.90 -21.53 -6.12
CA GLN A 66 30.26 -20.57 -5.22
C GLN A 66 29.45 -19.52 -5.98
N LEU A 67 30.02 -18.93 -7.04
CA LEU A 67 29.32 -17.96 -7.90
C LEU A 67 28.08 -18.56 -8.57
N THR A 68 28.19 -19.79 -9.08
CA THR A 68 27.04 -20.50 -9.70
C THR A 68 25.92 -20.74 -8.68
N THR A 69 26.27 -21.06 -7.43
CA THR A 69 25.30 -21.25 -6.35
C THR A 69 24.64 -19.93 -5.95
N ALA A 70 25.41 -18.84 -5.90
CA ALA A 70 24.89 -17.51 -5.64
C ALA A 70 23.93 -17.06 -6.75
N ASP A 71 24.31 -17.22 -8.02
CA ASP A 71 23.48 -16.88 -9.18
C ASP A 71 22.15 -17.64 -9.17
N ALA A 72 22.19 -18.97 -8.95
CA ALA A 72 20.99 -19.78 -8.85
C ALA A 72 20.06 -19.33 -7.70
N THR A 73 20.63 -18.89 -6.58
CA THR A 73 19.88 -18.38 -5.43
C THR A 73 19.26 -17.02 -5.73
N ILE A 74 20.01 -16.11 -6.36
CA ILE A 74 19.53 -14.78 -6.79
C ILE A 74 18.37 -14.96 -7.78
N ASP A 75 18.52 -15.84 -8.79
CA ASP A 75 17.47 -16.12 -9.77
C ASP A 75 16.20 -16.66 -9.10
N ALA A 76 16.33 -17.58 -8.16
CA ALA A 76 15.20 -18.11 -7.40
C ALA A 76 14.48 -17.00 -6.61
N ILE A 77 15.22 -16.08 -5.99
CA ILE A 77 14.66 -14.94 -5.26
C ILE A 77 13.98 -13.96 -6.19
N VAL A 78 14.57 -13.65 -7.35
CA VAL A 78 13.95 -12.79 -8.36
C VAL A 78 12.60 -13.36 -8.81
N VAL A 79 12.53 -14.67 -9.05
CA VAL A 79 11.26 -15.35 -9.37
C VAL A 79 10.27 -15.23 -8.21
N ALA A 80 10.69 -15.52 -6.98
CA ALA A 80 9.83 -15.45 -5.79
C ALA A 80 9.30 -14.02 -5.53
N VAL A 81 10.16 -13.02 -5.66
CA VAL A 81 9.80 -11.59 -5.58
C VAL A 81 8.79 -11.24 -6.67
N THR A 82 9.01 -11.70 -7.90
CA THR A 82 8.11 -11.43 -9.03
C THR A 82 6.72 -12.01 -8.79
N VAL A 83 6.64 -13.28 -8.36
CA VAL A 83 5.37 -13.94 -8.02
C VAL A 83 4.68 -13.20 -6.86
N THR A 84 5.43 -12.87 -5.81
CA THR A 84 4.90 -12.13 -4.66
C THR A 84 4.37 -10.78 -5.07
N PHE A 85 5.07 -10.07 -5.96
CA PHE A 85 4.65 -8.77 -6.47
C PHE A 85 3.36 -8.86 -7.29
N VAL A 86 3.23 -9.85 -8.18
CA VAL A 86 2.00 -10.08 -8.95
C VAL A 86 0.80 -10.37 -8.04
N VAL A 87 0.97 -11.29 -7.09
CA VAL A 87 -0.08 -11.65 -6.11
C VAL A 87 -0.47 -10.44 -5.27
N THR A 88 0.52 -9.67 -4.78
CA THR A 88 0.29 -8.46 -4.00
C THR A 88 -0.42 -7.39 -4.82
N GLY A 89 -0.02 -7.19 -6.07
CA GLY A 89 -0.68 -6.27 -7.01
C GLY A 89 -2.15 -6.60 -7.21
N PHE A 90 -2.48 -7.89 -7.36
CA PHE A 90 -3.88 -8.34 -7.44
C PHE A 90 -4.68 -7.97 -6.19
N PHE A 91 -4.17 -8.24 -4.99
CA PHE A 91 -4.84 -7.87 -3.74
C PHE A 91 -4.96 -6.36 -3.57
N PHE A 92 -3.92 -5.60 -3.92
CA PHE A 92 -3.91 -4.15 -3.88
C PHE A 92 -4.99 -3.56 -4.80
N ILE A 93 -5.09 -4.03 -6.04
CA ILE A 93 -6.11 -3.59 -7.00
C ILE A 93 -7.50 -3.94 -6.49
N ARG A 94 -7.72 -5.16 -5.97
CA ARG A 94 -9.03 -5.56 -5.40
C ARG A 94 -9.41 -4.77 -4.15
N TRP A 95 -8.44 -4.40 -3.33
CA TRP A 95 -8.62 -3.52 -2.18
C TRP A 95 -9.05 -2.13 -2.66
N MET A 96 -8.31 -1.52 -3.57
CA MET A 96 -8.60 -0.18 -4.08
C MET A 96 -9.94 -0.11 -4.81
N HIS A 97 -10.29 -1.10 -5.64
CA HIS A 97 -11.61 -1.19 -6.27
C HIS A 97 -12.72 -1.13 -5.21
N ARG A 98 -12.58 -1.89 -4.12
CA ARG A 98 -13.57 -1.89 -3.03
C ARG A 98 -13.55 -0.61 -2.21
N LEU A 99 -12.37 -0.02 -1.98
CA LEU A 99 -12.23 1.27 -1.30
C LEU A 99 -13.04 2.34 -2.03
N VAL A 100 -12.90 2.43 -3.36
CA VAL A 100 -13.64 3.38 -4.20
C VAL A 100 -15.15 3.08 -4.18
N ALA A 101 -15.55 1.82 -4.31
CA ALA A 101 -16.96 1.42 -4.25
C ALA A 101 -17.61 1.81 -2.91
N LEU A 102 -16.95 1.51 -1.79
CA LEU A 102 -17.45 1.83 -0.46
C LEU A 102 -17.44 3.32 -0.18
N THR A 103 -16.43 4.05 -0.66
CA THR A 103 -16.39 5.52 -0.51
C THR A 103 -17.62 6.16 -1.15
N ARG A 104 -18.02 5.68 -2.34
CA ARG A 104 -19.24 6.13 -3.02
C ARG A 104 -20.52 5.69 -2.30
N ALA A 105 -20.59 4.44 -1.84
CA ALA A 105 -21.74 3.93 -1.09
C ALA A 105 -21.98 4.72 0.21
N LEU A 106 -20.91 5.24 0.82
CA LEU A 106 -20.95 6.15 1.98
C LEU A 106 -21.27 7.61 1.63
N GLY A 107 -21.90 7.84 0.47
CA GLY A 107 -22.38 9.14 0.01
C GLY A 107 -21.31 10.13 -0.43
N ALA A 108 -20.05 9.69 -0.61
CA ALA A 108 -19.01 10.60 -1.07
C ALA A 108 -18.99 10.70 -2.60
N THR A 109 -19.02 11.92 -3.11
CA THR A 109 -18.91 12.20 -4.54
C THR A 109 -17.44 12.19 -4.97
N ILE A 110 -17.05 11.17 -5.75
CA ILE A 110 -15.73 11.09 -6.37
C ILE A 110 -15.88 10.91 -7.88
N PRO A 111 -14.97 11.49 -8.69
CA PRO A 111 -15.05 11.41 -10.15
C PRO A 111 -14.72 10.02 -10.69
N TRP A 112 -14.26 9.10 -9.82
CA TRP A 112 -13.78 7.78 -10.20
C TRP A 112 -14.83 6.70 -9.96
N THR A 113 -14.94 5.77 -10.91
CA THR A 113 -15.69 4.53 -10.73
C THR A 113 -14.79 3.42 -10.18
N PRO A 114 -15.35 2.41 -9.50
CA PRO A 114 -14.57 1.25 -9.02
C PRO A 114 -13.83 0.52 -10.15
N SER A 115 -14.46 0.40 -11.31
CA SER A 115 -13.87 -0.21 -12.50
C SER A 115 -12.67 0.61 -13.01
N GLN A 116 -12.82 1.94 -13.12
CA GLN A 116 -11.72 2.83 -13.52
C GLN A 116 -10.53 2.73 -12.57
N ALA A 117 -10.77 2.62 -11.25
CA ALA A 117 -9.72 2.39 -10.28
C ALA A 117 -8.94 1.11 -10.59
N GLY A 118 -9.63 0.01 -10.89
CA GLY A 118 -8.97 -1.26 -11.24
C GLY A 118 -8.13 -1.17 -12.52
N TRP A 119 -8.72 -0.66 -13.61
CA TRP A 119 -8.06 -0.56 -14.91
C TRP A 119 -6.89 0.43 -14.94
N ALA A 120 -6.84 1.38 -13.99
CA ALA A 120 -5.79 2.37 -13.91
C ALA A 120 -4.37 1.76 -13.80
N PHE A 121 -4.23 0.52 -13.31
CA PHE A 121 -2.94 -0.13 -13.12
C PHE A 121 -2.52 -1.02 -14.29
N ILE A 122 -3.45 -1.37 -15.18
CA ILE A 122 -3.23 -2.38 -16.22
C ILE A 122 -2.75 -1.71 -17.52
N ILE A 123 -3.27 -0.52 -17.82
CA ILE A 123 -2.96 0.19 -19.07
C ILE A 123 -1.68 1.02 -18.87
N PRO A 124 -0.57 0.74 -19.58
CA PRO A 124 0.77 1.30 -19.27
C PRO A 124 0.87 2.82 -19.22
N PHE A 125 0.15 3.55 -20.08
CA PHE A 125 0.19 5.01 -20.10
C PHE A 125 -0.70 5.63 -19.01
N ILE A 126 -1.84 4.99 -18.74
CA ILE A 126 -2.80 5.39 -17.72
C ILE A 126 -2.22 5.14 -16.32
N SER A 127 -1.46 4.06 -16.18
CA SER A 127 -0.81 3.65 -14.94
C SER A 127 0.32 4.56 -14.49
N LEU A 128 0.65 5.63 -15.23
CA LEU A 128 1.60 6.66 -14.78
C LEU A 128 0.96 7.70 -13.84
N VAL A 129 -0.33 8.02 -14.04
CA VAL A 129 -0.95 9.18 -13.37
C VAL A 129 -2.26 8.81 -12.66
N ARG A 130 -3.04 7.90 -13.23
CA ARG A 130 -4.40 7.62 -12.76
C ARG A 130 -4.45 6.97 -11.37
N PRO A 131 -3.56 6.03 -11.02
CA PRO A 131 -3.48 5.52 -9.65
C PRO A 131 -3.38 6.60 -8.58
N TYR A 132 -2.51 7.58 -8.80
CA TYR A 132 -2.33 8.72 -7.90
C TYR A 132 -3.60 9.58 -7.83
N GLN A 133 -4.22 9.89 -8.96
CA GLN A 133 -5.46 10.68 -9.01
C GLN A 133 -6.60 9.98 -8.26
N VAL A 134 -6.77 8.67 -8.45
CA VAL A 134 -7.79 7.88 -7.75
C VAL A 134 -7.57 7.94 -6.24
N LEU A 135 -6.38 7.62 -5.76
CA LEU A 135 -6.09 7.57 -4.32
C LEU A 135 -6.13 8.94 -3.67
N SER A 136 -5.68 10.00 -4.36
CA SER A 136 -5.75 11.38 -3.84
C SER A 136 -7.17 11.90 -3.75
N SER A 137 -8.02 11.66 -4.76
CA SER A 137 -9.45 12.01 -4.70
C SER A 137 -10.18 11.20 -3.62
N THR A 138 -9.89 9.90 -3.50
CA THR A 138 -10.47 9.07 -2.44
C THR A 138 -10.02 9.53 -1.05
N ARG A 139 -8.74 9.91 -0.88
CA ARG A 139 -8.24 10.50 0.37
C ARG A 139 -9.03 11.76 0.75
N ALA A 140 -9.20 12.69 -0.19
CA ALA A 140 -9.92 13.93 0.01
C ALA A 140 -11.39 13.68 0.38
N ALA A 141 -12.06 12.75 -0.32
CA ALA A 141 -13.42 12.35 -0.02
C ALA A 141 -13.58 11.72 1.37
N LEU A 142 -12.56 10.98 1.82
CA LEU A 142 -12.52 10.36 3.13
C LEU A 142 -11.98 11.29 4.24
N GLU A 143 -11.85 12.59 4.00
CA GLU A 143 -11.44 13.51 5.05
C GLU A 143 -12.47 13.53 6.19
N PRO A 144 -12.03 13.47 7.46
CA PRO A 144 -12.94 13.36 8.60
C PRO A 144 -13.89 14.55 8.72
N GLU A 145 -13.48 15.70 8.20
CA GLU A 145 -14.20 16.97 8.28
C GLU A 145 -15.47 16.94 7.40
N ASN A 146 -15.56 16.00 6.44
CA ASN A 146 -16.73 15.83 5.57
C ASN A 146 -17.92 15.13 6.24
N VAL A 147 -17.75 14.60 7.46
CA VAL A 147 -18.83 14.01 8.25
C VAL A 147 -18.70 14.49 9.68
N ALA A 148 -19.73 15.17 10.17
CA ALA A 148 -19.77 15.69 11.53
C ALA A 148 -19.40 14.58 12.54
N PRO A 149 -18.59 14.90 13.56
CA PRO A 149 -18.28 13.92 14.59
C PRO A 149 -19.59 13.49 15.27
N PRO A 150 -19.73 12.20 15.62
CA PRO A 150 -20.92 11.73 16.31
C PRO A 150 -21.06 12.47 17.64
N ALA A 151 -22.30 12.78 18.01
CA ALA A 151 -22.59 13.45 19.27
C ALA A 151 -21.94 12.68 20.43
N PRO A 152 -21.30 13.38 21.39
CA PRO A 152 -20.73 12.74 22.57
C PRO A 152 -21.77 11.84 23.24
N ARG A 153 -21.41 10.57 23.47
CA ARG A 153 -22.29 9.62 24.16
C ARG A 153 -21.86 9.52 25.62
N VAL A 154 -22.84 9.41 26.51
CA VAL A 154 -22.59 9.11 27.92
C VAL A 154 -22.07 7.67 28.01
N ASP A 155 -20.96 7.47 28.73
CA ASP A 155 -20.47 6.14 29.06
C ASP A 155 -21.36 5.53 30.15
N PRO A 156 -22.17 4.50 29.85
CA PRO A 156 -23.03 3.88 30.87
C PRO A 156 -22.24 3.00 31.84
N SER A 157 -20.98 2.66 31.54
CA SER A 157 -20.11 1.82 32.36
C SER A 157 -19.20 2.61 33.29
N ALA A 158 -19.06 3.91 33.07
CA ALA A 158 -18.36 4.78 33.99
C ALA A 158 -19.16 4.86 35.30
N GLN A 159 -18.58 4.38 36.41
CA GLN A 159 -19.10 4.52 37.78
C GLN A 159 -19.01 5.99 38.26
N GLY A 160 -19.59 6.90 37.49
CA GLY A 160 -19.71 8.30 37.84
C GLY A 160 -21.02 8.56 38.59
N ASP A 161 -20.96 9.45 39.59
CA ASP A 161 -22.14 10.04 40.20
C ASP A 161 -23.00 10.74 39.10
N TYR A 162 -24.29 10.98 39.34
CA TYR A 162 -25.19 11.65 38.37
C TYR A 162 -24.65 13.02 37.91
N ARG A 163 -23.76 13.63 38.70
CA ARG A 163 -23.06 14.89 38.41
C ARG A 163 -21.78 14.75 37.58
N SER A 164 -21.28 13.54 37.36
CA SER A 164 -20.06 13.25 36.60
C SER A 164 -20.33 12.20 35.53
N THR A 165 -21.01 12.59 34.45
CA THR A 165 -21.14 11.74 33.26
C THR A 165 -19.83 11.76 32.49
N ALA A 166 -19.14 10.62 32.45
CA ALA A 166 -18.01 10.46 31.56
C ALA A 166 -18.54 10.45 30.11
N PHE A 167 -18.10 11.41 29.31
CA PHE A 167 -18.41 11.43 27.88
C PHE A 167 -17.37 10.62 27.12
N ILE A 168 -17.82 9.69 26.30
CA ILE A 168 -16.95 9.00 25.34
C ILE A 168 -16.72 9.97 24.18
N VAL A 169 -15.61 10.71 24.24
CA VAL A 169 -15.14 11.51 23.10
C VAL A 169 -14.45 10.57 22.12
N PRO A 170 -14.92 10.49 20.86
CA PRO A 170 -14.26 9.66 19.86
C PRO A 170 -12.80 10.10 19.66
N ALA A 171 -11.88 9.14 19.52
CA ALA A 171 -10.49 9.45 19.19
C ALA A 171 -10.42 10.30 17.91
N PRO A 172 -9.51 11.30 17.85
CA PRO A 172 -9.37 12.14 16.68
C PRO A 172 -8.99 11.30 15.46
N ALA A 173 -9.63 11.59 14.33
CA ALA A 173 -9.38 10.83 13.12
C ALA A 173 -7.94 11.05 12.62
N GLN A 174 -7.23 9.96 12.34
CA GLN A 174 -5.82 10.01 11.96
C GLN A 174 -5.65 10.73 10.61
N ARG A 175 -4.84 11.79 10.59
CA ARG A 175 -4.50 12.53 9.36
C ARG A 175 -3.40 11.80 8.56
N LEU A 176 -3.55 11.79 7.24
CA LEU A 176 -2.64 11.19 6.26
C LEU A 176 -2.29 12.35 5.33
N PRO A 177 -1.03 12.82 5.38
CA PRO A 177 -0.59 13.91 4.55
C PRO A 177 -0.86 13.61 3.09
N ALA A 178 -1.40 14.59 2.35
CA ALA A 178 -1.61 14.45 0.91
C ALA A 178 -0.30 14.13 0.18
N ALA A 179 0.81 14.71 0.65
CA ALA A 179 2.16 14.47 0.16
C ALA A 179 2.57 13.00 0.23
N LEU A 180 2.05 12.21 1.18
CA LEU A 180 2.44 10.81 1.33
C LEU A 180 2.05 9.95 0.11
N ILE A 181 0.86 10.19 -0.45
CA ILE A 181 0.39 9.48 -1.65
C ILE A 181 1.28 9.87 -2.84
N GLY A 182 1.65 11.15 -2.95
CA GLY A 182 2.55 11.65 -3.99
C GLY A 182 3.97 11.09 -3.87
N LEU A 183 4.53 11.06 -2.66
CA LEU A 183 5.87 10.52 -2.38
C LEU A 183 5.93 9.02 -2.67
N TRP A 184 4.96 8.25 -2.18
CA TRP A 184 4.85 6.83 -2.47
C TRP A 184 4.79 6.57 -3.99
N TRP A 185 3.92 7.29 -4.68
CA TRP A 185 3.70 7.11 -6.11
C TRP A 185 4.92 7.53 -6.93
N GLY A 186 5.53 8.66 -6.60
CA GLY A 186 6.76 9.14 -7.20
C GLY A 186 7.89 8.12 -7.05
N ALA A 187 8.08 7.57 -5.85
CA ALA A 187 9.05 6.51 -5.61
C ALA A 187 8.78 5.28 -6.47
N PHE A 188 7.51 4.84 -6.55
CA PHE A 188 7.12 3.71 -7.39
C PHE A 188 7.42 3.93 -8.89
N LEU A 189 7.21 5.15 -9.41
CA LEU A 189 7.52 5.49 -10.80
C LEU A 189 9.02 5.50 -11.08
N VAL A 190 9.82 6.10 -10.18
CA VAL A 190 11.29 6.10 -10.30
C VAL A 190 11.81 4.67 -10.36
N LEU A 191 11.30 3.78 -9.52
CA LEU A 191 11.66 2.36 -9.52
C LEU A 191 11.29 1.64 -10.82
N SER A 192 10.07 1.86 -11.29
CA SER A 192 9.55 1.22 -12.51
C SER A 192 10.31 1.66 -13.76
N LEU A 193 10.85 2.88 -13.76
CA LEU A 193 11.69 3.40 -14.84
C LEU A 193 13.17 3.02 -14.66
N GLY A 194 13.66 2.98 -13.42
CA GLY A 194 15.05 2.72 -13.08
C GLY A 194 15.55 1.36 -13.58
N GLY A 195 14.71 0.31 -13.52
CA GLY A 195 15.06 -1.01 -14.04
C GLY A 195 15.37 -1.05 -15.55
N ARG A 196 14.93 -0.03 -16.31
CA ARG A 196 15.21 0.07 -17.76
C ARG A 196 16.61 0.62 -18.06
N LEU A 197 17.27 1.23 -17.07
CA LEU A 197 18.58 1.84 -17.20
C LEU A 197 19.73 0.86 -16.90
N LEU A 198 19.41 -0.37 -16.49
CA LEU A 198 20.42 -1.38 -16.22
C LEU A 198 21.20 -1.74 -17.50
N PRO A 199 22.54 -1.85 -17.44
CA PRO A 199 23.35 -2.30 -18.57
C PRO A 199 22.87 -3.67 -19.05
N LYS A 200 22.61 -3.80 -20.35
CA LYS A 200 22.24 -5.10 -20.97
C LYS A 200 23.45 -5.98 -21.27
N ASP A 201 24.63 -5.38 -21.30
CA ASP A 201 25.88 -6.06 -21.53
C ASP A 201 26.57 -6.32 -20.19
N MET A 202 26.77 -7.60 -19.86
CA MET A 202 27.43 -8.08 -18.64
C MET A 202 28.73 -8.83 -18.95
N SER A 203 29.38 -8.50 -20.06
CA SER A 203 30.60 -9.17 -20.54
C SER A 203 31.83 -9.02 -19.65
N THR A 204 31.83 -8.10 -18.67
CA THR A 204 32.98 -7.85 -17.80
C THR A 204 32.57 -7.85 -16.33
N VAL A 205 33.51 -8.24 -15.45
CA VAL A 205 33.29 -8.24 -13.99
C VAL A 205 32.89 -6.85 -13.48
N ASP A 206 33.53 -5.78 -13.97
CA ASP A 206 33.16 -4.41 -13.60
C ASP A 206 31.71 -4.04 -13.97
N LYS A 207 31.22 -4.52 -15.12
CA LYS A 207 29.83 -4.29 -15.54
C LYS A 207 28.86 -5.07 -14.64
N VAL A 208 29.19 -6.29 -14.25
CA VAL A 208 28.40 -7.10 -13.32
C VAL A 208 28.32 -6.42 -11.94
N VAL A 209 29.46 -6.00 -11.39
CA VAL A 209 29.52 -5.28 -10.11
C VAL A 209 28.70 -3.98 -10.18
N SER A 210 28.85 -3.21 -11.25
CA SER A 210 28.07 -1.97 -11.46
C SER A 210 26.57 -2.25 -11.55
N ALA A 211 26.16 -3.34 -12.22
CA ALA A 211 24.77 -3.75 -12.32
C ALA A 211 24.21 -4.16 -10.95
N TYR A 212 24.98 -4.89 -10.12
CA TYR A 212 24.58 -5.24 -8.76
C TYR A 212 24.44 -4.01 -7.86
N GLN A 213 25.39 -3.08 -7.89
CA GLN A 213 25.31 -1.83 -7.12
C GLN A 213 24.07 -1.01 -7.51
N MET A 214 23.77 -0.91 -8.81
CA MET A 214 22.56 -0.25 -9.29
C MET A 214 21.30 -0.98 -8.83
N SER A 215 21.27 -2.32 -8.89
CA SER A 215 20.15 -3.11 -8.38
C SER A 215 19.93 -2.89 -6.89
N MET A 216 20.99 -2.90 -6.07
CA MET A 216 20.90 -2.64 -4.63
C MET A 216 20.29 -1.27 -4.32
N PHE A 217 20.64 -0.24 -5.10
CA PHE A 217 20.01 1.08 -4.97
C PHE A 217 18.51 1.03 -5.29
N VAL A 218 18.13 0.33 -6.36
CA VAL A 218 16.73 0.10 -6.72
C VAL A 218 16.00 -0.66 -5.63
N ASP A 219 16.60 -1.68 -5.03
CA ASP A 219 16.02 -2.45 -3.94
C ASP A 219 15.82 -1.61 -2.68
N ALA A 220 16.80 -0.80 -2.30
CA ALA A 220 16.68 0.14 -1.18
C ALA A 220 15.52 1.14 -1.39
N ALA A 221 15.42 1.73 -2.58
CA ALA A 221 14.30 2.61 -2.93
C ALA A 221 12.95 1.85 -2.94
N ALA A 222 12.94 0.57 -3.33
CA ALA A 222 11.75 -0.28 -3.30
C ALA A 222 11.27 -0.60 -1.89
N LEU A 223 12.20 -0.79 -0.93
CA LEU A 223 11.86 -0.94 0.48
C LEU A 223 11.16 0.31 1.02
N VAL A 224 11.69 1.50 0.70
CA VAL A 224 11.06 2.78 1.09
C VAL A 224 9.68 2.92 0.45
N ALA A 225 9.55 2.64 -0.85
CA ALA A 225 8.26 2.68 -1.54
C ALA A 225 7.26 1.69 -0.93
N GLY A 226 7.69 0.47 -0.56
CA GLY A 226 6.85 -0.52 0.12
C GLY A 226 6.34 -0.05 1.47
N ALA A 227 7.19 0.57 2.29
CA ALA A 227 6.80 1.13 3.58
C ALA A 227 5.77 2.27 3.43
N LEU A 228 5.98 3.16 2.46
CA LEU A 228 5.03 4.22 2.13
C LEU A 228 3.69 3.64 1.62
N ALA A 229 3.74 2.60 0.79
CA ALA A 229 2.55 1.90 0.28
C ALA A 229 1.71 1.33 1.42
N ILE A 230 2.35 0.63 2.37
CA ILE A 230 1.70 0.07 3.57
C ILE A 230 1.01 1.19 4.37
N THR A 231 1.69 2.32 4.53
CA THR A 231 1.15 3.48 5.26
C THR A 231 -0.08 4.07 4.54
N VAL A 232 -0.05 4.17 3.21
CA VAL A 232 -1.20 4.62 2.40
C VAL A 232 -2.37 3.65 2.53
N VAL A 233 -2.14 2.34 2.38
CA VAL A 233 -3.19 1.31 2.47
C VAL A 233 -3.86 1.32 3.85
N ARG A 234 -3.06 1.31 4.92
CA ARG A 234 -3.56 1.37 6.30
C ARG A 234 -4.30 2.69 6.57
N GLY A 235 -3.73 3.81 6.16
CA GLY A 235 -4.28 5.14 6.40
C GLY A 235 -5.60 5.42 5.67
N LEU A 236 -5.77 4.92 4.45
CA LEU A 236 -7.03 5.03 3.71
C LEU A 236 -8.08 4.06 4.24
N THR A 237 -7.69 2.84 4.59
CA THR A 237 -8.62 1.85 5.20
C THR A 237 -9.15 2.37 6.53
N ALA A 238 -8.28 2.87 7.41
CA ALA A 238 -8.67 3.44 8.70
C ALA A 238 -9.63 4.64 8.56
N ARG A 239 -9.42 5.50 7.56
CA ARG A 239 -10.37 6.60 7.28
C ARG A 239 -11.73 6.12 6.83
N LEU A 240 -11.78 5.12 5.96
CA LEU A 240 -13.05 4.60 5.48
C LEU A 240 -13.84 3.99 6.64
N GLU A 241 -13.16 3.23 7.50
CA GLU A 241 -13.75 2.68 8.72
C GLU A 241 -14.24 3.78 9.67
N GLU A 242 -13.46 4.84 9.84
CA GLU A 242 -13.84 6.00 10.64
C GLU A 242 -15.08 6.70 10.06
N ARG A 243 -15.09 6.98 8.75
CA ARG A 243 -16.24 7.58 8.07
C ARG A 243 -17.49 6.70 8.24
N PHE A 244 -17.35 5.40 8.03
CA PHE A 244 -18.42 4.43 8.25
C PHE A 244 -18.95 4.46 9.69
N ARG A 245 -18.05 4.49 10.68
CA ARG A 245 -18.39 4.59 12.10
C ARG A 245 -19.16 5.86 12.43
N ARG A 246 -18.75 7.01 11.87
CA ARG A 246 -19.47 8.29 12.04
C ARG A 246 -20.85 8.24 11.44
N ILE A 247 -20.96 7.78 10.19
CA ILE A 247 -22.24 7.62 9.49
C ILE A 247 -23.18 6.73 10.31
N ARG A 248 -22.72 5.56 10.76
CA ARG A 248 -23.47 4.62 11.60
C ARG A 248 -23.93 5.18 12.94
N ALA A 249 -23.27 6.22 13.43
CA ALA A 249 -23.58 6.85 14.71
C ALA A 249 -24.46 8.10 14.56
N SER A 250 -24.61 8.63 13.34
CA SER A 250 -25.50 9.73 12.99
C SER A 250 -26.92 9.25 12.77
N THR A 251 -27.89 10.15 12.97
CA THR A 251 -29.29 9.86 12.61
C THR A 251 -29.52 10.12 11.11
N PRO A 252 -30.54 9.51 10.49
CA PRO A 252 -30.89 9.78 9.09
C PRO A 252 -31.10 11.27 8.81
N GLU A 253 -31.73 12.01 9.74
CA GLU A 253 -31.97 13.45 9.60
C GLU A 253 -30.66 14.24 9.61
N ALA A 254 -29.72 13.86 10.48
CA ALA A 254 -28.40 14.50 10.55
C ALA A 254 -27.57 14.24 9.28
N LEU A 255 -27.72 13.06 8.66
CA LEU A 255 -27.08 12.73 7.39
C LEU A 255 -27.72 13.52 6.23
N ALA A 256 -29.05 13.60 6.18
CA ALA A 256 -29.77 14.38 5.19
C ALA A 256 -29.42 15.88 5.29
N ALA A 257 -29.30 16.43 6.51
CA ALA A 257 -28.87 17.80 6.74
C ALA A 257 -27.43 18.07 6.26
N GLN A 258 -26.58 17.03 6.19
CA GLN A 258 -25.22 17.11 5.64
C GLN A 258 -25.17 16.82 4.12
N GLY A 259 -26.31 16.57 3.47
CA GLY A 259 -26.37 16.17 2.06
C GLY A 259 -25.73 14.80 1.78
N ILE A 260 -25.62 13.93 2.79
CA ILE A 260 -25.07 12.59 2.65
C ILE A 260 -26.21 11.63 2.31
N GLU A 261 -26.32 11.30 1.04
CA GLU A 261 -27.22 10.24 0.56
C GLU A 261 -26.44 8.92 0.51
N LEU A 262 -26.89 7.93 1.28
CA LEU A 262 -26.27 6.61 1.27
C LEU A 262 -26.69 5.87 -0.01
N GLY A 263 -25.70 5.36 -0.76
CA GLY A 263 -25.98 4.54 -1.93
C GLY A 263 -26.57 3.19 -1.51
N ALA A 264 -27.52 2.71 -2.31
CA ALA A 264 -28.01 1.33 -2.25
C ALA A 264 -26.98 0.33 -2.77
#